data_AF-A0A7W8AMS6-F1
#
_entry.id   AF-A0A7W8AMS6-F1
#
_cell.length_a   1.000
_cell.length_b   1.000
_cell.length_c   1.000
_cell.angle_alpha   90.00
_cell.angle_beta   90.00
_cell.angle_gamma   90.00
#
_symmetry.space_group_name_H-M   'P 1'
#
loop_
_entity.id
_entity.type
_entity.pdbx_description
1 polymer ?
#
loop_
_entity_poly.entity_id
_entity_poly.type
_entity_poly.pdbx_seq_one_letter_code
_entity_poly.pdbx_strand_id
1 'polypeptide(L)'
;MTTANPSLEKLAEWLRAQRRAAGLTHRELAGRSAHAFSDTTFSRATTGTRIPRLPVVEAYARACGASVKHARSLWRAARYAEHRQRDPRAGVPRPDRVYDRDALIHALQQLYYKAGAMPMDEMEHRAGDHGELPHSTVRRMLAGKSMLDLQQLFAFLRVCDVTGGEWEQWRLAWLRAWRRCEVLRAAERLNRTLRASAHDHPGPHGHARPAEAPRRPARAPRPYPPVALAMPLFQPTAPALARSR
;
A
#
# COMPACT_ATOMS: atom_id res chain seq x y z
N MET A 1 6.53 6.68 31.83
CA MET A 1 7.97 6.89 31.57
C MET A 1 8.14 7.10 30.08
N THR A 2 8.34 8.34 29.63
CA THR A 2 8.51 8.66 28.20
C THR A 2 9.94 8.31 27.83
N THR A 3 10.15 7.18 27.16
CA THR A 3 11.48 6.81 26.65
C THR A 3 11.98 7.95 25.76
N ALA A 4 13.04 8.64 26.18
CA ALA A 4 13.57 9.79 25.47
C ALA A 4 13.88 9.40 24.02
N ASN A 5 13.36 10.19 23.06
CA ASN A 5 13.67 10.01 21.65
C ASN A 5 14.78 11.02 21.28
N PRO A 6 16.06 10.62 21.30
CA PRO A 6 17.17 11.55 21.04
C PRO A 6 17.12 12.14 19.62
N SER A 7 16.50 11.44 18.67
CA SER A 7 16.34 11.95 17.31
C SER A 7 15.29 13.06 17.23
N LEU A 8 14.25 13.04 18.08
CA LEU A 8 13.29 14.13 18.20
C LEU A 8 13.93 15.36 18.85
N GLU A 9 14.75 15.17 19.88
CA GLU A 9 15.47 16.27 20.52
C GLU A 9 16.43 16.94 19.54
N LYS A 10 17.20 16.16 18.78
CA LYS A 10 18.05 16.67 17.70
C LYS A 10 17.29 17.47 16.65
N LEU A 11 16.08 17.02 16.26
CA LEU A 11 15.22 17.79 15.35
C LEU A 11 14.80 19.13 15.98
N ALA A 12 14.36 19.12 17.23
CA ALA A 12 13.91 20.31 17.93
C ALA A 12 15.04 21.33 18.11
N GLU A 13 16.22 20.87 18.54
CA GLU A 13 17.44 21.70 18.65
C GLU A 13 17.83 22.30 17.30
N TRP A 14 17.83 21.50 16.24
CA TRP A 14 18.14 21.98 14.91
C TRP A 14 17.17 23.08 14.47
N LEU A 15 15.86 22.90 14.64
CA LEU A 15 14.86 23.93 14.32
C LEU A 15 15.10 25.23 15.11
N ARG A 16 15.35 25.12 16.41
CA ARG A 16 15.68 26.29 17.25
C ARG A 16 16.96 26.98 16.77
N ALA A 17 17.98 26.22 16.37
CA ALA A 17 19.22 26.77 15.84
C ALA A 17 18.99 27.53 14.52
N GLN A 18 18.21 26.96 13.59
CA GLN A 18 17.90 27.64 12.33
C GLN A 18 17.11 28.93 12.54
N ARG A 19 16.13 28.93 13.46
CA ARG A 19 15.38 30.15 13.79
C ARG A 19 16.26 31.23 14.42
N ARG A 20 17.16 30.85 15.33
CA ARG A 20 18.13 31.79 15.93
C ARG A 20 19.08 32.38 14.89
N ALA A 21 19.62 31.55 13.99
CA ALA A 21 20.48 31.99 12.91
C ALA A 21 19.76 32.94 11.93
N ALA A 22 18.47 32.71 11.68
CA ALA A 22 17.64 33.58 10.85
C ALA A 22 17.15 34.86 11.57
N GLY A 23 17.32 34.96 12.89
CA GLY A 23 16.86 36.10 13.68
C GLY A 23 15.34 36.25 13.77
N LEU A 24 14.58 35.16 13.62
CA LEU A 24 13.11 35.22 13.52
C LEU A 24 12.39 34.86 14.83
N THR A 25 11.31 35.59 15.11
CA THR A 25 10.27 35.16 16.04
C THR A 25 9.36 34.12 15.39
N HIS A 26 8.60 33.37 16.20
CA HIS A 26 7.62 32.42 15.66
C HIS A 26 6.49 33.12 14.88
N ARG A 27 6.12 34.35 15.28
CA ARG A 27 5.16 35.20 14.57
C ARG A 27 5.65 35.61 13.18
N GLU A 28 6.90 36.06 13.07
CA GLU A 28 7.50 36.42 11.78
C GLU A 28 7.68 35.20 10.89
N LEU A 29 8.04 34.06 11.48
CA LEU A 29 8.15 32.79 10.78
C LEU A 29 6.80 32.34 10.21
N ALA A 30 5.70 32.55 10.95
CA ALA A 30 4.35 32.34 10.43
C ALA A 30 4.04 33.25 9.23
N GLY A 31 4.37 34.54 9.31
CA GLY A 31 4.25 35.47 8.18
C GLY A 31 5.05 35.02 6.95
N ARG A 32 6.33 34.64 7.13
CA ARG A 32 7.19 34.14 6.04
C ARG A 32 6.71 32.83 5.41
N SER A 33 5.95 32.03 6.15
CA SER A 33 5.31 30.82 5.63
C SER A 33 3.97 31.07 4.92
N ALA A 34 3.66 32.34 4.60
CA ALA A 34 2.36 32.77 4.07
C ALA A 34 1.18 32.34 4.96
N HIS A 35 1.40 32.29 6.28
CA HIS A 35 0.43 31.81 7.27
C HIS A 35 -0.10 30.39 7.01
N ALA A 36 0.66 29.54 6.31
CA ALA A 36 0.32 28.13 6.16
C ALA A 36 0.16 27.42 7.52
N PHE A 37 0.89 27.89 8.55
CA PHE A 37 0.75 27.45 9.94
C PHE A 37 0.84 28.64 10.92
N SER A 38 0.23 28.48 12.09
CA SER A 38 0.25 29.49 13.17
C SER A 38 1.59 29.55 13.90
N ASP A 39 1.87 30.69 14.55
CA ASP A 39 2.97 30.85 15.53
C ASP A 39 2.96 29.70 16.55
N THR A 40 1.80 29.45 17.16
CA THR A 40 1.63 28.40 18.18
C THR A 40 2.00 27.00 17.65
N THR A 41 1.74 26.72 16.37
CA THR A 41 2.14 25.46 15.73
C THR A 41 3.66 25.37 15.61
N PHE A 42 4.32 26.44 15.20
CA PHE A 42 5.78 26.49 15.09
C PHE A 42 6.48 26.44 16.45
N SER A 43 5.95 27.15 17.44
CA SER A 43 6.43 27.06 18.82
C SER A 43 6.37 25.62 19.33
N ARG A 44 5.20 24.96 19.18
CA ARG A 44 5.03 23.53 19.55
C ARG A 44 5.94 22.59 18.78
N ALA A 45 6.24 22.89 17.51
CA ALA A 45 7.15 22.05 16.71
C ALA A 45 8.57 22.02 17.27
N THR A 46 8.97 23.05 18.03
CA THR A 46 10.31 23.15 18.63
C THR A 46 10.39 22.67 20.07
N THR A 47 9.30 22.20 20.70
CA THR A 47 9.36 21.78 22.12
C THR A 47 10.10 20.46 22.31
N GLY A 48 10.13 19.59 21.30
CA GLY A 48 10.71 18.25 21.40
C GLY A 48 9.81 17.24 22.12
N THR A 49 8.54 17.58 22.41
CA THR A 49 7.62 16.69 23.13
C THR A 49 6.80 15.78 22.20
N ARG A 50 6.53 16.21 20.97
CA ARG A 50 5.83 15.44 19.94
C ARG A 50 6.50 15.67 18.60
N ILE A 51 6.57 14.63 17.77
CA ILE A 51 7.08 14.76 16.41
C ILE A 51 6.08 15.59 15.57
N PRO A 52 6.51 16.73 14.98
CA PRO A 52 5.63 17.56 14.17
C PRO A 52 5.23 16.87 12.86
N ARG A 53 4.18 17.36 12.19
CA ARG A 53 3.87 16.91 10.82
C ARG A 53 4.96 17.37 9.86
N LEU A 54 5.25 16.57 8.83
CA LEU A 54 6.31 16.89 7.89
C LEU A 54 6.13 18.25 7.19
N PRO A 55 4.92 18.63 6.70
CA PRO A 55 4.71 19.96 6.12
C PRO A 55 5.09 21.12 7.04
N VAL A 56 4.88 20.98 8.36
CA VAL A 56 5.27 21.99 9.36
C VAL A 56 6.79 22.13 9.43
N VAL A 57 7.51 21.00 9.47
CA VAL A 57 8.99 20.98 9.51
C VAL A 57 9.57 21.59 8.23
N GLU A 58 9.00 21.26 7.07
CA GLU A 58 9.46 21.80 5.79
C GLU A 58 9.16 23.30 5.64
N ALA A 59 7.98 23.74 6.06
CA ALA A 59 7.63 25.16 6.07
C ALA A 59 8.54 25.96 7.01
N TYR A 60 8.85 25.40 8.18
CA TYR A 60 9.78 26.01 9.14
C TYR A 60 11.17 26.18 8.52
N ALA A 61 11.73 25.11 7.95
CA ALA A 61 13.03 25.15 7.32
C ALA A 61 13.06 26.18 6.17
N ARG A 62 12.04 26.18 5.31
CA ARG A 62 11.92 27.14 4.20
C ARG A 62 11.84 28.58 4.67
N ALA A 63 11.03 28.88 5.70
CA ALA A 63 10.89 30.22 6.25
C ALA A 63 12.18 30.76 6.89
N CYS A 64 13.00 29.87 7.45
CA CYS A 64 14.33 30.19 7.97
C CYS A 64 15.43 30.24 6.89
N GLY A 65 15.13 29.90 5.62
CA GLY A 65 16.15 29.76 4.57
C GLY A 65 17.07 28.55 4.75
N ALA A 66 16.67 27.57 5.56
CA ALA A 66 17.45 26.38 5.87
C ALA A 66 17.18 25.22 4.88
N SER A 67 18.06 24.22 4.89
CA SER A 67 17.93 23.04 4.04
C SER A 67 16.70 22.19 4.40
N VAL A 68 15.69 22.20 3.52
CA VAL A 68 14.50 21.34 3.64
C VAL A 68 14.86 19.85 3.58
N LYS A 69 15.86 19.47 2.77
CA LYS A 69 16.34 18.08 2.69
C LYS A 69 16.91 17.61 4.03
N HIS A 70 17.70 18.45 4.70
CA HIS A 70 18.24 18.11 6.02
C HIS A 70 17.13 18.03 7.08
N ALA A 71 16.18 18.97 7.06
CA ALA A 71 15.01 18.95 7.94
C ALA A 71 14.19 17.66 7.81
N ARG A 72 13.94 17.21 6.56
CA ARG A 72 13.29 15.93 6.25
C ARG A 72 14.07 14.75 6.85
N SER A 73 15.38 14.73 6.68
CA SER A 73 16.23 13.65 7.21
C SER A 73 16.13 13.54 8.74
N LEU A 74 16.16 14.67 9.45
CA LEU A 74 16.00 14.70 10.92
C LEU A 74 14.59 14.25 11.33
N TRP A 75 13.57 14.69 10.61
CA TRP A 75 12.19 14.26 10.84
C TRP A 75 12.02 12.74 10.66
N ARG A 76 12.57 12.17 9.58
CA ARG A 76 12.53 10.72 9.34
C ARG A 76 13.24 9.95 10.45
N ALA A 77 14.40 10.43 10.90
CA ALA A 77 15.12 9.82 12.02
C ALA A 77 14.28 9.82 13.31
N ALA A 78 13.63 10.93 13.65
CA ALA A 78 12.76 11.03 14.81
C ALA A 78 11.58 10.04 14.73
N ARG A 79 10.92 9.96 13.57
CA ARG A 79 9.80 9.03 13.33
C ARG A 79 10.24 7.57 13.36
N TYR A 80 11.38 7.25 12.76
CA TYR A 80 11.91 5.89 12.77
C TYR A 80 12.32 5.45 14.18
N ALA A 81 12.90 6.35 14.98
CA ALA A 81 13.20 6.07 16.38
C ALA A 81 11.93 5.79 17.20
N GLU A 82 10.85 6.57 17.01
CA GLU A 82 9.55 6.29 17.64
C GLU A 82 9.00 4.92 17.22
N HIS A 83 9.11 4.57 15.94
CA HIS A 83 8.69 3.26 15.46
C HIS A 83 9.50 2.12 16.09
N ARG A 84 10.83 2.24 16.14
CA ARG A 84 11.72 1.24 16.76
C ARG A 84 11.51 1.09 18.27
N GLN A 85 11.06 2.13 18.96
CA GLN A 85 10.67 2.02 20.36
C GLN A 85 9.43 1.13 20.56
N ARG A 86 8.48 1.17 19.60
CA ARG A 86 7.27 0.35 19.63
C ARG A 86 7.50 -1.07 19.10
N ASP A 87 8.37 -1.20 18.10
CA ASP A 87 8.78 -2.47 17.51
C ASP A 87 10.33 -2.54 17.45
N PRO A 88 10.97 -3.15 18.47
CA PRO A 88 12.43 -3.29 18.49
C PRO A 88 13.00 -4.15 17.35
N ARG A 89 12.17 -5.00 16.73
CA ARG A 89 12.57 -5.85 15.60
C ARG A 89 12.43 -5.11 14.26
N ALA A 90 11.91 -3.89 14.26
CA ALA A 90 11.77 -3.07 13.07
C ALA A 90 13.11 -2.81 12.40
N GLY A 91 13.17 -3.11 11.11
CA GLY A 91 14.36 -3.04 10.28
C GLY A 91 14.02 -3.42 8.86
N VAL A 92 14.46 -2.62 7.88
CA VAL A 92 14.23 -2.91 6.46
C VAL A 92 15.08 -4.13 6.07
N PRO A 93 14.46 -5.27 5.72
CA PRO A 93 15.19 -6.41 5.20
C PRO A 93 15.95 -6.03 3.94
N ARG A 94 17.12 -6.64 3.71
CA ARG A 94 17.85 -6.39 2.48
C ARG A 94 17.07 -6.97 1.29
N PRO A 95 16.86 -6.23 0.18
CA PRO A 95 15.99 -6.68 -0.92
C PRO A 95 16.46 -7.98 -1.59
N ASP A 96 17.78 -8.26 -1.59
CA ASP A 96 18.38 -9.51 -2.06
C ASP A 96 17.89 -10.75 -1.30
N ARG A 97 17.42 -10.59 -0.06
CA ARG A 97 16.89 -11.68 0.78
C ARG A 97 15.38 -11.84 0.71
N VAL A 98 14.71 -11.08 -0.14
CA VAL A 98 13.26 -11.12 -0.32
C VAL A 98 12.90 -12.02 -1.51
N TYR A 99 12.11 -13.07 -1.27
CA TYR A 99 11.79 -14.10 -2.24
C TYR A 99 10.30 -14.36 -2.45
N ASP A 100 9.47 -14.06 -1.47
CA ASP A 100 8.03 -14.25 -1.54
C ASP A 100 7.29 -12.92 -1.32
N ARG A 101 5.98 -12.95 -1.60
CA ARG A 101 5.11 -11.79 -1.52
C ARG A 101 5.05 -11.21 -0.11
N ASP A 102 4.96 -12.05 0.90
CA ASP A 102 4.72 -11.59 2.27
C ASP A 102 6.00 -10.96 2.84
N ALA A 103 7.17 -11.52 2.52
CA ALA A 103 8.47 -10.93 2.78
C ALA A 103 8.66 -9.60 2.04
N LEU A 104 8.19 -9.47 0.80
CA LEU A 104 8.25 -8.22 0.04
C LEU A 104 7.36 -7.15 0.67
N ILE A 105 6.11 -7.47 0.96
CA ILE A 105 5.18 -6.56 1.61
C ILE A 105 5.73 -6.12 2.97
N HIS A 106 6.23 -7.06 3.77
CA HIS A 106 6.88 -6.75 5.04
C HIS A 106 8.08 -5.80 4.86
N ALA A 107 8.94 -6.07 3.87
CA ALA A 107 10.08 -5.20 3.59
C ALA A 107 9.65 -3.77 3.19
N LEU A 108 8.59 -3.64 2.38
CA LEU A 108 8.03 -2.33 2.00
C LEU A 108 7.36 -1.61 3.19
N GLN A 109 6.68 -2.34 4.08
CA GLN A 109 6.15 -1.77 5.33
C GLN A 109 7.29 -1.21 6.19
N GLN A 110 8.36 -1.98 6.40
CA GLN A 110 9.52 -1.53 7.17
C GLN A 110 10.18 -0.31 6.52
N LEU A 111 10.25 -0.28 5.18
CA LEU A 111 10.77 0.86 4.43
C LEU A 111 9.89 2.11 4.63
N TYR A 112 8.56 1.95 4.60
CA TYR A 112 7.62 3.04 4.88
C TYR A 112 7.83 3.63 6.28
N TYR A 113 8.01 2.79 7.31
CA TYR A 113 8.29 3.26 8.66
C TYR A 113 9.67 3.93 8.78
N LYS A 114 10.69 3.39 8.11
CA LYS A 114 12.02 4.01 8.01
C LYS A 114 11.97 5.39 7.32
N ALA A 115 11.11 5.53 6.32
CA ALA A 115 10.84 6.80 5.64
C ALA A 115 9.99 7.79 6.49
N GLY A 116 9.62 7.39 7.72
CA GLY A 116 8.94 8.23 8.70
C GLY A 116 7.43 8.03 8.79
N ALA A 117 6.87 7.04 8.09
CA ALA A 117 5.44 6.73 8.05
C ALA A 117 4.59 7.98 7.81
N MET A 118 4.87 8.63 6.69
CA MET A 118 4.17 9.81 6.21
C MET A 118 2.69 9.48 5.92
N PRO A 119 1.74 10.38 6.23
CA PRO A 119 0.35 10.21 5.84
C PRO A 119 0.19 9.86 4.34
N MET A 120 -0.78 9.02 4.00
CA MET A 120 -0.91 8.45 2.65
C MET A 120 -1.34 9.45 1.58
N ASP A 121 -2.17 10.41 1.98
CA ASP A 121 -2.53 11.57 1.18
C ASP A 121 -1.30 12.40 0.80
N GLU A 122 -0.42 12.66 1.76
CA GLU A 122 0.85 13.34 1.51
C GLU A 122 1.79 12.47 0.65
N MET A 123 1.78 11.15 0.85
CA MET A 123 2.56 10.23 0.02
C MET A 123 2.10 10.23 -1.44
N GLU A 124 0.79 10.21 -1.68
CA GLU A 124 0.18 10.31 -3.02
C GLU A 124 0.53 11.64 -3.67
N HIS A 125 0.34 12.77 -2.96
CA HIS A 125 0.70 14.10 -3.47
C HIS A 125 2.18 14.20 -3.89
N ARG A 126 3.07 13.52 -3.17
CA ARG A 126 4.51 13.50 -3.47
C ARG A 126 4.92 12.52 -4.55
N ALA A 127 4.12 11.49 -4.81
CA ALA A 127 4.43 10.48 -5.81
C ALA A 127 4.28 11.04 -7.23
N GLY A 128 3.38 12.00 -7.43
CA GLY A 128 3.06 12.63 -8.71
C GLY A 128 1.54 12.85 -8.84
N ASP A 129 1.11 13.74 -9.73
CA ASP A 129 -0.31 13.98 -9.93
C ASP A 129 -1.01 12.79 -10.60
N HIS A 130 -2.05 12.28 -9.94
CA HIS A 130 -3.12 11.42 -10.46
C HIS A 130 -2.67 10.06 -11.03
N GLY A 131 -2.32 9.13 -10.13
CA GLY A 131 -2.37 7.69 -10.42
C GLY A 131 -1.06 6.92 -10.33
N GLU A 132 0.09 7.58 -10.17
CA GLU A 132 1.38 6.89 -9.98
C GLU A 132 1.40 6.05 -8.69
N LEU A 133 0.80 6.58 -7.62
CA LEU A 133 0.69 5.87 -6.35
C LEU A 133 -0.56 6.31 -5.57
N PRO A 134 -1.75 5.78 -5.90
CA PRO A 134 -2.98 6.11 -5.18
C PRO A 134 -2.90 5.73 -3.69
N HIS A 135 -3.40 6.58 -2.78
CA HIS A 135 -3.40 6.28 -1.35
C HIS A 135 -4.11 4.96 -1.01
N SER A 136 -5.15 4.60 -1.77
CA SER A 136 -5.92 3.37 -1.60
C SER A 136 -5.05 2.13 -1.90
N THR A 137 -4.18 2.22 -2.92
CA THR A 137 -3.21 1.19 -3.28
C THR A 137 -2.17 1.00 -2.18
N VAL A 138 -1.59 2.11 -1.67
CA VAL A 138 -0.61 2.04 -0.58
C VAL A 138 -1.25 1.47 0.68
N ARG A 139 -2.48 1.89 1.02
CA ARG A 139 -3.23 1.36 2.17
C ARG A 139 -3.47 -0.14 2.06
N ARG A 140 -3.87 -0.64 0.88
CA ARG A 140 -4.06 -2.08 0.66
C ARG A 140 -2.74 -2.85 0.72
N MET A 141 -1.67 -2.28 0.19
CA MET A 141 -0.33 -2.88 0.27
C MET A 141 0.14 -2.97 1.73
N LEU A 142 0.03 -1.91 2.51
CA LEU A 142 0.38 -1.94 3.93
C LEU A 142 -0.50 -2.88 4.74
N ALA A 143 -1.75 -3.11 4.33
CA ALA A 143 -2.61 -4.12 4.95
C ALA A 143 -2.29 -5.55 4.50
N GLY A 144 -1.27 -5.75 3.65
CA GLY A 144 -0.91 -7.05 3.09
C GLY A 144 -1.92 -7.61 2.11
N LYS A 145 -2.83 -6.79 1.58
CA LYS A 145 -3.94 -7.21 0.70
C LYS A 145 -3.59 -7.16 -0.78
N SER A 146 -2.57 -6.40 -1.17
CA SER A 146 -2.14 -6.27 -2.57
C SER A 146 -0.63 -6.10 -2.68
N MET A 147 -0.08 -6.49 -3.82
CA MET A 147 1.26 -6.04 -4.23
C MET A 147 1.12 -4.79 -5.09
N LEU A 148 2.14 -3.94 -5.07
CA LEU A 148 2.28 -2.85 -6.04
C LEU A 148 2.65 -3.43 -7.39
N ASP A 149 2.29 -2.76 -8.49
CA ASP A 149 2.96 -2.99 -9.78
C ASP A 149 4.36 -2.35 -9.79
N LEU A 150 5.10 -2.50 -10.89
CA LEU A 150 6.46 -1.97 -11.00
C LEU A 150 6.52 -0.44 -11.01
N GLN A 151 5.55 0.24 -11.63
CA GLN A 151 5.53 1.70 -11.67
C GLN A 151 5.22 2.27 -10.28
N GLN A 152 4.21 1.70 -9.62
CA GLN A 152 3.85 2.01 -8.24
C GLN A 152 4.99 1.71 -7.27
N LEU A 153 5.74 0.62 -7.49
CA LEU A 153 6.93 0.33 -6.71
C LEU A 153 7.97 1.45 -6.84
N PHE A 154 8.31 1.88 -8.05
CA PHE A 154 9.29 2.96 -8.24
C PHE A 154 8.81 4.29 -7.67
N ALA A 155 7.52 4.63 -7.84
CA ALA A 155 6.92 5.81 -7.21
C ALA A 155 7.04 5.74 -5.67
N PHE A 156 6.75 4.57 -5.08
CA PHE A 156 6.89 4.33 -3.65
C PHE A 156 8.35 4.48 -3.18
N LEU A 157 9.31 3.88 -3.88
CA LEU A 157 10.74 3.97 -3.55
C LEU A 157 11.24 5.42 -3.63
N ARG A 158 10.80 6.18 -4.64
CA ARG A 158 11.10 7.60 -4.82
C ARG A 158 10.62 8.44 -3.63
N VAL A 159 9.38 8.25 -3.19
CA VAL A 159 8.82 9.00 -2.05
C VAL A 159 9.50 8.61 -0.73
N CYS A 160 9.88 7.33 -0.60
CA CYS A 160 10.68 6.84 0.52
C CYS A 160 12.17 7.27 0.48
N ASP A 161 12.59 8.04 -0.54
CA ASP A 161 13.95 8.57 -0.72
C ASP A 161 15.02 7.46 -0.81
N VAL A 162 14.64 6.34 -1.43
CA VAL A 162 15.57 5.26 -1.79
C VAL A 162 16.41 5.74 -2.98
N THR A 163 17.72 5.54 -2.91
CA THR A 163 18.64 6.01 -3.96
C THR A 163 18.67 5.06 -5.16
N GLY A 164 18.97 5.59 -6.36
CA GLY A 164 18.89 4.82 -7.62
C GLY A 164 19.68 3.52 -7.65
N GLY A 165 20.79 3.41 -6.92
CA GLY A 165 21.57 2.17 -6.82
C GLY A 165 20.84 1.01 -6.12
N GLU A 166 19.89 1.31 -5.24
CA GLU A 166 19.07 0.30 -4.55
C GLU A 166 17.82 -0.10 -5.36
N TRP A 167 17.40 0.71 -6.34
CA TRP A 167 16.17 0.49 -7.09
C TRP A 167 16.18 -0.84 -7.84
N GLU A 168 17.32 -1.21 -8.42
CA GLU A 168 17.48 -2.48 -9.12
C GLU A 168 17.32 -3.67 -8.16
N GLN A 169 17.83 -3.58 -6.93
CA GLN A 169 17.68 -4.65 -5.94
C GLN A 169 16.22 -4.84 -5.54
N TRP A 170 15.47 -3.74 -5.39
CA TRP A 170 14.04 -3.78 -5.14
C TRP A 170 13.24 -4.31 -6.33
N ARG A 171 13.62 -3.93 -7.55
CA ARG A 171 13.01 -4.47 -8.79
C ARG A 171 13.19 -5.99 -8.87
N LEU A 172 14.40 -6.49 -8.60
CA LEU A 172 14.69 -7.92 -8.60
C LEU A 172 13.95 -8.66 -7.49
N ALA A 173 13.84 -8.07 -6.29
CA ALA A 173 13.03 -8.61 -5.19
C ALA A 173 11.56 -8.75 -5.58
N TRP A 174 11.02 -7.71 -6.21
CA TRP A 174 9.66 -7.72 -6.73
C TRP A 174 9.47 -8.81 -7.79
N LEU A 175 10.39 -8.96 -8.74
CA LEU A 175 10.31 -9.98 -9.79
C LEU A 175 10.33 -11.40 -9.21
N ARG A 176 11.17 -11.66 -8.19
CA ARG A 176 11.20 -12.95 -7.49
C ARG A 176 9.86 -13.26 -6.83
N ALA A 177 9.34 -12.32 -6.04
CA ALA A 177 8.07 -12.46 -5.34
C ALA A 177 6.89 -12.65 -6.31
N TRP A 178 6.84 -11.85 -7.39
CA TRP A 178 5.81 -11.93 -8.41
C TRP A 178 5.83 -13.28 -9.14
N ARG A 179 7.00 -13.74 -9.60
CA ARG A 179 7.14 -15.06 -10.26
C ARG A 179 6.66 -16.18 -9.35
N ARG A 180 7.02 -16.15 -8.06
CA ARG A 180 6.58 -17.15 -7.09
C ARG A 180 5.06 -17.14 -6.91
N CYS A 181 4.44 -15.96 -6.84
CA CYS A 181 2.98 -15.84 -6.81
C CYS A 181 2.32 -16.39 -8.08
N GLU A 182 2.86 -16.10 -9.25
CA GLU A 182 2.30 -16.61 -10.52
C GLU A 182 2.36 -18.13 -10.60
N VAL A 183 3.48 -18.74 -10.18
CA VAL A 183 3.61 -20.20 -10.12
C VAL A 183 2.57 -20.81 -9.15
N LEU A 184 2.43 -20.25 -7.94
CA LEU A 184 1.45 -20.73 -6.96
C LEU A 184 0.01 -20.59 -7.47
N ARG A 185 -0.33 -19.45 -8.10
CA ARG A 185 -1.65 -19.24 -8.71
C ARG A 185 -1.92 -20.21 -9.86
N ALA A 186 -0.93 -20.49 -10.70
CA ALA A 186 -1.06 -21.46 -11.78
C ALA A 186 -1.32 -22.87 -11.23
N ALA A 187 -0.57 -23.28 -10.19
CA ALA A 187 -0.79 -24.55 -9.50
C ALA A 187 -2.19 -24.64 -8.86
N GLU A 188 -2.66 -23.58 -8.22
CA GLU A 188 -4.02 -23.51 -7.65
C GLU A 188 -5.12 -23.59 -8.73
N ARG A 189 -4.92 -22.95 -9.89
CA ARG A 189 -5.84 -23.04 -11.02
C ARG A 189 -5.91 -24.49 -11.53
N LEU A 190 -4.75 -25.11 -11.75
CA LEU A 190 -4.67 -26.51 -12.18
C LEU A 190 -5.36 -27.45 -11.16
N ASN A 191 -5.08 -27.28 -9.87
CA ASN A 191 -5.72 -28.05 -8.81
C ASN A 191 -7.25 -27.88 -8.79
N ARG A 192 -7.76 -26.67 -9.05
CA ARG A 192 -9.21 -26.44 -9.18
C ARG A 192 -9.80 -27.18 -10.38
N THR A 193 -9.13 -27.14 -11.53
CA THR A 193 -9.58 -27.86 -12.73
C THR A 193 -9.59 -29.38 -12.52
N LEU A 194 -8.54 -29.93 -11.90
CA LEU A 194 -8.47 -31.36 -11.56
C LEU A 194 -9.60 -31.77 -10.60
N ARG A 195 -9.89 -30.96 -9.58
CA ARG A 195 -11.00 -31.21 -8.65
C ARG A 195 -12.38 -31.15 -9.31
N ALA A 196 -12.61 -30.18 -10.19
CA ALA A 196 -13.87 -30.09 -10.95
C ALA A 196 -14.07 -31.32 -11.85
N SER A 197 -13.01 -31.74 -12.56
CA SER A 197 -13.06 -32.93 -13.44
C SER A 197 -13.32 -34.24 -12.69
N ALA A 198 -12.87 -34.33 -11.43
CA ALA A 198 -13.14 -35.47 -10.55
C ALA A 198 -14.58 -35.49 -9.99
N HIS A 199 -15.26 -34.35 -9.90
CA HIS A 199 -16.67 -34.27 -9.49
C HIS A 199 -17.65 -34.51 -10.64
N ASP A 200 -17.23 -34.28 -11.89
CA ASP A 200 -18.03 -34.54 -13.11
C ASP A 200 -18.00 -36.01 -13.57
N HIS A 201 -17.25 -36.89 -12.92
CA HIS A 201 -17.39 -38.34 -13.12
C HIS A 201 -18.50 -38.85 -12.19
N PRO A 202 -19.67 -39.28 -12.72
CA PRO A 202 -20.64 -39.99 -11.90
C PRO A 202 -19.94 -41.22 -11.36
N GLY A 203 -19.86 -41.35 -10.03
CA GLY A 203 -19.35 -42.57 -9.41
C GLY A 203 -20.09 -43.77 -10.00
N PRO A 204 -19.44 -44.94 -10.15
CA PRO A 204 -20.11 -46.13 -10.65
C PRO A 204 -21.19 -46.51 -9.62
N HIS A 205 -22.42 -46.06 -9.83
CA HIS A 205 -23.59 -46.56 -9.13
C HIS A 205 -23.84 -47.99 -9.62
N GLY A 206 -23.08 -48.92 -9.05
CA GLY A 206 -23.37 -50.35 -9.09
C GLY A 206 -24.61 -50.62 -8.25
N HIS A 207 -25.80 -50.37 -8.82
CA HIS A 207 -27.03 -50.98 -8.34
C HIS A 207 -27.29 -52.25 -9.16
N ALA A 208 -26.75 -53.37 -8.68
CA ALA A 208 -27.27 -54.68 -9.03
C ALA A 208 -28.69 -54.78 -8.44
N ARG A 209 -29.69 -54.65 -9.30
CA ARG A 209 -31.11 -54.85 -8.96
C ARG A 209 -31.44 -56.32 -9.23
N PRO A 210 -31.87 -57.13 -8.26
CA PRO A 210 -32.40 -58.45 -8.56
C PRO A 210 -33.79 -58.31 -9.19
N ALA A 211 -34.04 -59.14 -10.20
CA ALA A 211 -35.30 -59.24 -10.91
C ALA A 211 -36.34 -60.02 -10.08
N GLU A 212 -37.54 -59.46 -9.92
CA GLU A 212 -38.72 -60.24 -9.57
C GLU A 212 -40.00 -59.66 -10.21
N ALA A 213 -40.94 -60.55 -10.50
CA ALA A 213 -41.95 -60.52 -11.57
C ALA A 213 -43.25 -59.73 -11.23
N PRO A 214 -44.26 -59.65 -12.13
CA PRO A 214 -45.14 -58.48 -12.28
C PRO A 214 -46.56 -58.60 -11.66
N ARG A 215 -47.22 -57.44 -11.49
CA ARG A 215 -48.69 -57.08 -11.53
C ARG A 215 -49.03 -56.09 -10.38
N ARG A 216 -49.87 -55.06 -10.47
CA ARG A 216 -50.90 -54.53 -11.41
C ARG A 216 -51.04 -52.99 -11.16
N PRO A 217 -51.75 -52.21 -12.00
CA PRO A 217 -51.54 -50.76 -12.13
C PRO A 217 -52.38 -49.92 -11.17
N ALA A 218 -51.85 -48.77 -10.76
CA ALA A 218 -52.62 -47.70 -10.12
C ALA A 218 -52.29 -46.34 -10.73
N ARG A 219 -53.30 -45.81 -11.45
CA ARG A 219 -53.69 -44.40 -11.64
C ARG A 219 -52.61 -43.31 -11.83
N ALA A 220 -52.69 -42.68 -12.99
CA ALA A 220 -52.05 -41.40 -13.32
C ALA A 220 -52.59 -40.22 -12.49
N PRO A 221 -51.77 -39.17 -12.31
CA PRO A 221 -52.25 -37.84 -12.66
C PRO A 221 -51.24 -36.99 -13.46
N ARG A 222 -51.80 -36.42 -14.54
CA ARG A 222 -51.61 -35.13 -15.24
C ARG A 222 -50.23 -34.48 -15.45
N PRO A 223 -50.01 -33.89 -16.65
CA PRO A 223 -48.75 -33.25 -17.04
C PRO A 223 -48.68 -31.78 -16.59
N TYR A 224 -47.47 -31.33 -16.24
CA TYR A 224 -47.12 -29.91 -16.22
C TYR A 224 -46.17 -29.57 -17.39
N PRO A 225 -46.22 -28.32 -17.90
CA PRO A 225 -45.71 -27.95 -19.22
C PRO A 225 -44.20 -27.65 -19.23
N PRO A 226 -43.57 -27.55 -20.42
CA PRO A 226 -42.16 -27.24 -20.54
C PRO A 226 -41.88 -25.75 -20.28
N VAL A 227 -40.92 -25.45 -19.41
CA VAL A 227 -40.37 -24.10 -19.27
C VAL A 227 -39.31 -23.91 -20.36
N ALA A 228 -39.61 -23.01 -21.29
CA ALA A 228 -38.69 -22.57 -22.33
C ALA A 228 -37.53 -21.76 -21.71
N LEU A 229 -36.31 -22.18 -22.05
CA LEU A 229 -35.09 -21.39 -21.88
C LEU A 229 -35.10 -20.22 -22.87
N ALA A 230 -35.18 -18.99 -22.36
CA ALA A 230 -34.83 -17.78 -23.11
C ALA A 230 -33.50 -17.24 -22.58
N MET A 231 -32.45 -17.30 -23.42
CA MET A 231 -31.21 -16.57 -23.21
C MET A 231 -31.35 -15.15 -23.78
N PRO A 232 -30.89 -14.09 -23.10
CA PRO A 232 -30.72 -12.79 -23.74
C PRO A 232 -29.39 -12.74 -24.50
N LEU A 233 -29.48 -12.45 -25.81
CA LEU A 233 -28.37 -12.02 -26.64
C LEU A 233 -27.97 -10.59 -26.25
N PHE A 234 -26.76 -10.42 -25.73
CA PHE A 234 -26.16 -9.09 -25.48
C PHE A 234 -25.28 -8.73 -26.69
N GLN A 235 -25.69 -7.70 -27.44
CA GLN A 235 -24.87 -7.11 -28.51
C GLN A 235 -23.95 -6.01 -27.94
N PRO A 236 -22.70 -5.88 -28.43
CA PRO A 236 -21.82 -4.78 -28.06
C PRO A 236 -22.06 -3.55 -28.95
N THR A 237 -22.32 -2.39 -28.35
CA THR A 237 -22.31 -1.08 -29.00
C THR A 237 -20.88 -0.53 -29.08
N ALA A 238 -20.44 -0.18 -30.30
CA ALA A 238 -19.20 0.53 -30.60
C ALA A 238 -19.33 2.05 -30.31
N PRO A 239 -18.21 2.77 -30.06
CA PRO A 239 -18.25 4.18 -29.68
C PRO A 239 -18.37 5.11 -30.90
N ALA A 240 -19.16 6.18 -30.73
CA ALA A 240 -19.30 7.26 -31.71
C ALA A 240 -18.09 8.22 -31.66
N LEU A 241 -17.54 8.50 -32.86
CA LEU A 241 -16.56 9.53 -33.15
C LEU A 241 -17.11 10.93 -32.84
N ALA A 242 -16.42 11.68 -31.98
CA ALA A 242 -16.61 13.12 -31.86
C ALA A 242 -15.94 13.83 -33.03
N ARG A 243 -16.72 14.57 -33.81
CA ARG A 243 -16.22 15.57 -34.77
C ARG A 243 -16.28 16.95 -34.14
N SER A 244 -15.17 17.63 -34.32
CA SER A 244 -14.86 19.04 -34.13
C SER A 244 -15.86 20.01 -34.76
N ARG A 245 -16.12 21.11 -34.03
CA ARG A 245 -16.20 22.48 -34.56
C ARG A 245 -15.65 23.44 -33.51
#